data_AF-A0A448T4G1-F1
#
_entry.id   AF-A0A448T4G1-F1
#
_cell.length_a   1.000
_cell.length_b   1.000
_cell.length_c   1.000
_cell.angle_alpha   90.00
_cell.angle_beta   90.00
_cell.angle_gamma   90.00
#
_symmetry.space_group_name_H-M   'P 1'
#
loop_
_entity.id
_entity.type
_entity.pdbx_description
1 polymer ?
#
loop_
_entity_poly.entity_id
_entity_poly.type
_entity_poly.pdbx_seq_one_letter_code
_entity_poly.pdbx_strand_id
1 'polypeptide(L)'
;MKKIHSLIYRSMNHEIHYAMSFIGGGVEIISFIYLYKALIGFMTSNLIFGINTLANGKFDFISIYHILIIVIWMLIAAVHQIMIIKFQQLKMKTPWHCYAIALTINCFLLGSFIILGQRMLTSGAIGAEPTPVVIPLVINGLIFMYIQNFLIKSGGTNHPTTTSVVTTVYILMVTKIVAYFNKEHSQSDRKASLDEGTHYLMVLLHFSIGAFIIAKLSDAFGFYSLGLMLLVLIFITFKTWRAHKTSLRDDVIKE
;
A
#
# COMPACT_ATOMS: atom_id res chain seq x y z
N MET A 1 -17.88 27.98 13.87
CA MET A 1 -16.55 27.33 14.03
C MET A 1 -15.95 27.05 12.66
N LYS A 2 -14.95 27.82 12.24
CA LYS A 2 -14.12 27.46 11.08
C LYS A 2 -13.38 26.18 11.44
N LYS A 3 -13.68 25.06 10.78
CA LYS A 3 -12.88 23.84 10.88
C LYS A 3 -11.47 24.22 10.44
N ILE A 4 -10.53 24.17 11.38
CA ILE A 4 -9.10 24.19 11.07
C ILE A 4 -8.83 22.85 10.36
N HIS A 5 -9.11 22.78 9.06
CA HIS A 5 -8.52 21.73 8.24
C HIS A 5 -7.03 22.02 8.28
N SER A 6 -6.28 21.19 9.01
CA SER A 6 -4.83 21.22 8.95
C SER A 6 -4.42 21.22 7.47
N LEU A 7 -3.46 22.07 7.11
CA LEU A 7 -2.92 22.21 5.75
C LEU A 7 -2.42 20.88 5.14
N ILE A 8 -2.41 19.79 5.89
CA ILE A 8 -1.85 18.48 5.55
C ILE A 8 -2.94 17.51 5.04
N TYR A 9 -4.13 17.50 5.66
CA TYR A 9 -5.28 16.67 5.24
C TYR A 9 -6.26 17.52 4.41
N ARG A 10 -5.80 17.95 3.23
CA ARG A 10 -6.55 18.88 2.36
C ARG A 10 -7.75 18.24 1.67
N SER A 11 -7.78 16.91 1.52
CA SER A 11 -8.89 16.18 0.88
C SER A 11 -9.00 14.74 1.39
N MET A 12 -10.14 14.10 1.12
CA MET A 12 -10.34 12.68 1.44
C MET A 12 -9.28 11.79 0.75
N ASN A 13 -8.75 12.21 -0.39
CA ASN A 13 -7.67 11.51 -1.07
C ASN A 13 -6.35 11.55 -0.28
N HIS A 14 -6.03 12.68 0.36
CA HIS A 14 -4.86 12.76 1.25
C HIS A 14 -5.05 11.87 2.47
N GLU A 15 -6.25 11.84 3.06
CA GLU A 15 -6.57 10.95 4.18
C GLU A 15 -6.39 9.48 3.80
N ILE A 16 -6.95 9.05 2.66
CA ILE A 16 -6.81 7.68 2.14
C ILE A 16 -5.33 7.39 1.91
N HIS A 17 -4.60 8.26 1.22
CA HIS A 17 -3.19 8.06 0.89
C HIS A 17 -2.32 7.87 2.14
N TYR A 18 -2.42 8.76 3.13
CA TYR A 18 -1.63 8.65 4.36
C TYR A 18 -1.99 7.42 5.19
N ALA A 19 -3.26 7.07 5.27
CA ALA A 19 -3.67 5.87 5.98
C ALA A 19 -3.26 4.58 5.28
N MET A 20 -3.37 4.53 3.95
CA MET A 20 -2.82 3.40 3.18
C MET A 20 -1.30 3.33 3.37
N SER A 21 -0.60 4.46 3.48
CA SER A 21 0.85 4.47 3.80
C SER A 21 1.14 3.88 5.17
N PHE A 22 0.36 4.26 6.19
CA PHE A 22 0.42 3.70 7.53
C PHE A 22 0.18 2.18 7.55
N ILE A 23 -0.87 1.72 6.87
CA ILE A 23 -1.20 0.29 6.74
C ILE A 23 -0.09 -0.46 5.99
N GLY A 24 0.41 0.13 4.89
CA GLY A 24 1.49 -0.44 4.09
C GLY A 24 2.76 -0.66 4.89
N GLY A 25 3.16 0.32 5.71
CA GLY A 25 4.30 0.18 6.62
C GLY A 25 4.13 -0.98 7.59
N GLY A 26 2.93 -1.15 8.16
CA GLY A 26 2.62 -2.27 9.03
C GLY A 26 2.70 -3.63 8.35
N VAL A 27 2.09 -3.76 7.16
CA VAL A 27 2.06 -5.02 6.41
C VAL A 27 3.46 -5.42 5.90
N GLU A 28 4.26 -4.44 5.46
CA GLU A 28 5.66 -4.68 5.07
C GLU A 28 6.51 -5.20 6.23
N ILE A 29 6.35 -4.66 7.45
CA ILE A 29 7.07 -5.16 8.62
C ILE A 29 6.64 -6.57 9.00
N ILE A 30 5.35 -6.90 8.96
CA ILE A 30 4.92 -8.29 9.18
C ILE A 30 5.51 -9.22 8.14
N SER A 31 5.59 -8.79 6.87
CA SER A 31 6.26 -9.58 5.85
C SER A 31 7.75 -9.72 6.10
N PHE A 32 8.41 -8.68 6.60
CA PHE A 32 9.83 -8.72 6.93
C PHE A 32 10.10 -9.73 8.05
N ILE A 33 9.28 -9.73 9.09
CA ILE A 33 9.44 -10.58 10.28
C ILE A 33 9.04 -12.03 9.98
N TYR A 34 7.88 -12.26 9.36
CA TYR A 34 7.28 -13.60 9.28
C TYR A 34 7.22 -14.21 7.88
N LEU A 35 7.37 -13.41 6.81
CA LEU A 35 7.23 -13.89 5.43
C LEU A 35 8.50 -13.69 4.63
N TYR A 36 9.67 -13.87 5.26
CA TYR A 36 10.97 -13.93 4.59
C TYR A 36 11.21 -12.77 3.61
N LYS A 37 10.70 -11.57 3.93
CA LYS A 37 10.86 -10.36 3.10
C LYS A 37 10.19 -10.49 1.72
N ALA A 38 9.03 -11.12 1.66
CA ALA A 38 8.35 -11.43 0.40
C ALA A 38 7.55 -10.31 -0.25
N LEU A 39 7.02 -9.35 0.52
CA LEU A 39 6.12 -8.33 -0.04
C LEU A 39 6.87 -7.23 -0.82
N ILE A 40 6.10 -6.27 -1.34
CA ILE A 40 6.53 -5.45 -2.47
C ILE A 40 7.75 -4.58 -2.15
N GLY A 41 7.89 -4.14 -0.90
CA GLY A 41 9.05 -3.36 -0.43
C GLY A 41 10.39 -4.03 -0.68
N PHE A 42 10.40 -5.33 -0.95
CA PHE A 42 11.60 -6.14 -1.18
C PHE A 42 11.72 -6.68 -2.61
N MET A 43 10.89 -6.26 -3.58
CA MET A 43 10.91 -6.84 -4.94
C MET A 43 12.28 -6.78 -5.62
N THR A 44 13.00 -5.66 -5.47
CA THR A 44 14.37 -5.54 -6.01
C THR A 44 15.33 -6.50 -5.32
N SER A 45 15.25 -6.64 -3.98
CA SER A 45 16.06 -7.59 -3.23
C SER A 45 15.72 -9.04 -3.60
N ASN A 46 14.43 -9.36 -3.75
CA ASN A 46 13.95 -10.66 -4.19
C ASN A 46 14.51 -11.02 -5.57
N LEU A 47 14.62 -10.04 -6.48
CA LEU A 47 15.24 -10.26 -7.80
C LEU A 47 16.74 -10.58 -7.67
N ILE A 48 17.47 -9.80 -6.88
CA ILE A 48 18.91 -10.00 -6.67
C ILE A 48 19.18 -11.36 -6.01
N PHE A 49 18.42 -11.72 -4.96
CA PHE A 49 18.55 -13.01 -4.31
C PHE A 49 18.24 -14.15 -5.28
N GLY A 50 17.16 -14.04 -6.04
CA GLY A 50 16.80 -15.04 -7.04
C GLY A 50 17.87 -15.24 -8.12
N ILE A 51 18.40 -14.16 -8.70
CA ILE A 51 19.47 -14.22 -9.71
C ILE A 51 20.75 -14.81 -9.11
N ASN A 52 21.17 -14.33 -7.94
CA ASN A 52 22.38 -14.82 -7.28
C ASN A 52 22.29 -16.32 -7.01
N THR A 53 21.11 -16.82 -6.63
CA THR A 53 21.01 -18.26 -6.40
C THR A 53 21.03 -19.08 -7.69
N LEU A 54 20.34 -18.62 -8.74
CA LEU A 54 20.40 -19.27 -10.06
C LEU A 54 21.86 -19.34 -10.57
N ALA A 55 22.61 -18.26 -10.39
CA ALA A 55 24.03 -18.21 -10.76
C ALA A 55 24.91 -19.19 -9.97
N ASN A 56 24.55 -19.46 -8.70
CA ASN A 56 25.26 -20.41 -7.84
C ASN A 56 24.74 -21.86 -7.96
N GLY A 57 23.80 -22.13 -8.86
CA GLY A 57 23.29 -23.48 -9.13
C GLY A 57 22.51 -24.13 -7.98
N LYS A 58 22.06 -23.37 -6.97
CA LYS A 58 21.18 -23.91 -5.92
C LYS A 58 19.72 -23.74 -6.38
N PHE A 59 18.98 -24.84 -6.35
CA PHE A 59 17.56 -24.90 -6.76
C PHE A 59 16.66 -25.36 -5.62
N ASP A 60 17.04 -25.04 -4.38
CA ASP A 60 16.21 -25.23 -3.20
C ASP A 60 15.02 -24.26 -3.19
N PHE A 61 13.97 -24.61 -2.44
CA PHE A 61 12.74 -23.83 -2.45
C PHE A 61 12.94 -22.38 -1.98
N ILE A 62 13.86 -22.14 -1.04
CA ILE A 62 14.22 -20.80 -0.55
C ILE A 62 14.62 -19.88 -1.71
N SER A 63 15.35 -20.42 -2.66
CA SER A 63 15.87 -19.68 -3.79
C SER A 63 14.83 -19.47 -4.88
N ILE A 64 14.02 -20.50 -5.13
CA ILE A 64 12.90 -20.42 -6.07
C ILE A 64 11.82 -19.47 -5.54
N TYR A 65 11.63 -19.41 -4.23
CA TYR A 65 10.63 -18.58 -3.55
C TYR A 65 10.72 -17.11 -3.94
N HIS A 66 11.92 -16.52 -3.92
CA HIS A 66 12.11 -15.11 -4.26
C HIS A 66 11.80 -14.79 -5.74
N ILE A 67 12.17 -15.68 -6.67
CA ILE A 67 11.80 -15.56 -8.09
C ILE A 67 10.29 -15.74 -8.27
N LEU A 68 9.70 -16.74 -7.60
CA LEU A 68 8.29 -17.06 -7.69
C LEU A 68 7.40 -15.89 -7.24
N ILE A 69 7.79 -15.20 -6.17
CA ILE A 69 7.12 -13.97 -5.73
C ILE A 69 7.05 -12.92 -6.84
N ILE A 70 8.15 -12.71 -7.55
CA ILE A 70 8.22 -11.73 -8.64
C ILE A 70 7.32 -12.16 -9.79
N VAL A 71 7.35 -13.45 -10.16
CA VAL A 71 6.46 -14.00 -11.20
C VAL A 71 5.00 -13.84 -10.82
N ILE A 72 4.61 -14.18 -9.59
CA ILE A 72 3.26 -14.00 -9.06
C ILE A 72 2.85 -12.53 -9.12
N TRP A 73 3.74 -11.61 -8.70
CA TRP A 73 3.48 -10.18 -8.74
C TRP A 73 3.23 -9.67 -10.18
N MET A 74 4.06 -10.10 -11.14
CA MET A 74 3.87 -9.75 -12.55
C MET A 74 2.56 -10.30 -13.09
N LEU A 75 2.16 -11.53 -12.72
CA LEU A 75 0.89 -12.12 -13.12
C LEU A 75 -0.31 -11.35 -12.56
N ILE A 76 -0.27 -10.95 -11.28
CA ILE A 76 -1.31 -10.10 -10.67
C ILE A 76 -1.45 -8.80 -11.47
N ALA A 77 -0.32 -8.14 -11.77
CA ALA A 77 -0.31 -6.90 -12.54
C ALA A 77 -0.87 -7.09 -13.96
N ALA A 78 -0.50 -8.18 -14.65
CA ALA A 78 -0.98 -8.49 -15.98
C ALA A 78 -2.49 -8.78 -16.01
N VAL A 79 -2.98 -9.59 -15.06
CA VAL A 79 -4.42 -9.89 -14.94
C VAL A 79 -5.23 -8.61 -14.73
N HIS A 80 -4.76 -7.71 -13.86
CA HIS A 80 -5.43 -6.43 -13.65
C HIS A 80 -5.47 -5.56 -14.91
N GLN A 81 -4.38 -5.49 -15.69
CA GLN A 81 -4.38 -4.76 -16.97
C GLN A 81 -5.36 -5.36 -17.99
N ILE A 82 -5.40 -6.69 -18.10
CA ILE A 82 -6.36 -7.39 -18.97
C ILE A 82 -7.80 -7.10 -18.54
N MET A 83 -8.07 -7.08 -17.23
CA MET A 83 -9.38 -6.71 -16.70
C MET A 83 -9.77 -5.28 -17.07
N ILE A 84 -8.85 -4.31 -16.92
CA ILE A 84 -9.13 -2.91 -17.30
C ILE A 84 -9.52 -2.84 -18.79
N ILE A 85 -8.76 -3.49 -19.67
CA ILE A 85 -9.03 -3.48 -21.13
C ILE A 85 -10.40 -4.11 -21.43
N LYS A 86 -10.69 -5.27 -20.83
CA LYS A 86 -11.92 -6.02 -21.11
C LYS A 86 -13.18 -5.36 -20.52
N PHE A 87 -13.05 -4.68 -19.38
CA PHE A 87 -14.15 -4.10 -18.63
C PHE A 87 -14.20 -2.57 -18.68
N GLN A 88 -13.44 -1.95 -19.59
CA GLN A 88 -13.39 -0.49 -19.77
C GLN A 88 -14.77 0.14 -20.04
N GLN A 89 -15.69 -0.64 -20.60
CA GLN A 89 -17.06 -0.22 -20.94
C GLN A 89 -18.04 -0.23 -19.75
N LEU A 90 -17.65 -0.77 -18.59
CA LEU A 90 -18.49 -0.70 -17.38
C LEU A 90 -18.52 0.75 -16.89
N LYS A 91 -19.60 1.47 -17.23
CA LYS A 91 -19.89 2.81 -16.73
C LYS A 91 -20.01 2.78 -15.21
N MET A 92 -18.95 3.14 -14.51
CA MET A 92 -18.98 3.36 -13.06
C MET A 92 -19.72 4.67 -12.78
N LYS A 93 -20.70 4.63 -11.87
CA LYS A 93 -21.57 5.78 -11.57
C LYS A 93 -20.81 6.99 -11.02
N THR A 94 -19.75 6.77 -10.24
CA THR A 94 -18.87 7.86 -9.73
C THR A 94 -17.45 7.32 -9.49
N PRO A 95 -16.40 8.17 -9.50
CA PRO A 95 -15.04 7.77 -9.11
C PRO A 95 -14.97 7.15 -7.72
N TRP A 96 -15.75 7.68 -6.76
CA TRP A 96 -15.79 7.18 -5.37
C TRP A 96 -16.32 5.75 -5.23
N HIS A 97 -17.13 5.29 -6.18
CA HIS A 97 -17.65 3.92 -6.18
C HIS A 97 -16.52 2.89 -6.35
N CYS A 98 -15.59 3.15 -7.27
CA CYS A 98 -14.41 2.31 -7.49
C CYS A 98 -13.52 2.25 -6.25
N TYR A 99 -13.28 3.40 -5.61
CA TYR A 99 -12.55 3.48 -4.34
C TYR A 99 -13.18 2.65 -3.24
N ALA A 100 -14.49 2.80 -3.04
CA ALA A 100 -15.19 2.16 -1.96
C ALA A 100 -15.18 0.62 -2.12
N ILE A 101 -15.36 0.12 -3.35
CA ILE A 101 -15.25 -1.31 -3.67
C ILE A 101 -13.82 -1.80 -3.40
N ALA A 102 -12.80 -1.13 -3.94
CA ALA A 102 -11.41 -1.54 -3.76
C ALA A 102 -10.97 -1.55 -2.28
N LEU A 103 -11.37 -0.54 -1.51
CA LEU A 103 -11.12 -0.48 -0.06
C LEU A 103 -11.85 -1.61 0.69
N THR A 104 -13.09 -1.93 0.29
CA THR A 104 -13.86 -3.04 0.85
C THR A 104 -13.18 -4.38 0.59
N ILE A 105 -12.71 -4.61 -0.64
CA ILE A 105 -11.92 -5.81 -0.99
C ILE A 105 -10.66 -5.88 -0.13
N ASN A 106 -9.95 -4.75 0.04
CA ASN A 106 -8.77 -4.68 0.89
C ASN A 106 -9.06 -4.98 2.37
N CYS A 107 -10.22 -4.61 2.92
CA CYS A 107 -10.62 -5.05 4.27
C CYS A 107 -10.68 -6.58 4.37
N PHE A 108 -11.30 -7.25 3.39
CA PHE A 108 -11.40 -8.71 3.37
C PHE A 108 -10.03 -9.37 3.18
N LEU A 109 -9.20 -8.84 2.29
CA LEU A 109 -7.84 -9.34 2.07
C LEU A 109 -6.98 -9.18 3.34
N LEU A 110 -6.96 -8.00 3.96
CA LEU A 110 -6.21 -7.79 5.20
C LEU A 110 -6.74 -8.66 6.35
N GLY A 111 -8.06 -8.75 6.52
CA GLY A 111 -8.67 -9.61 7.54
C GLY A 111 -8.32 -11.09 7.35
N SER A 112 -8.39 -11.59 6.11
CA SER A 112 -7.99 -12.97 5.79
C SER A 112 -6.50 -13.19 5.93
N PHE A 113 -5.65 -12.21 5.57
CA PHE A 113 -4.21 -12.25 5.77
C PHE A 113 -3.84 -12.36 7.25
N ILE A 114 -4.52 -11.61 8.12
CA ILE A 114 -4.35 -11.68 9.57
C ILE A 114 -4.74 -13.06 10.10
N ILE A 115 -5.92 -13.57 9.74
CA ILE A 115 -6.44 -14.85 10.24
C ILE A 115 -5.59 -16.02 9.74
N LEU A 116 -5.29 -16.06 8.44
CA LEU A 116 -4.49 -17.13 7.84
C LEU A 116 -3.06 -17.07 8.35
N GLY A 117 -2.44 -15.88 8.39
CA GLY A 117 -1.09 -15.70 8.90
C GLY A 117 -0.95 -16.13 10.35
N GLN A 118 -1.90 -15.74 11.20
CA GLN A 118 -1.88 -16.19 12.59
C GLN A 118 -2.02 -17.71 12.71
N ARG A 119 -2.97 -18.32 11.98
CA ARG A 119 -3.15 -19.78 12.00
C ARG A 119 -1.89 -20.51 11.59
N MET A 120 -1.23 -20.03 10.53
CA MET A 120 0.02 -20.60 10.03
C MET A 120 1.20 -20.39 10.99
N LEU A 121 1.23 -19.26 11.71
CA LEU A 121 2.20 -19.01 12.76
C LEU A 121 2.01 -19.99 13.93
N THR A 122 0.78 -20.14 14.42
CA THR A 122 0.48 -21.00 15.57
C THR A 122 0.59 -22.49 15.27
N SER A 123 0.38 -22.90 14.02
CA SER A 123 0.54 -24.31 13.60
C SER A 123 2.00 -24.68 13.32
N GLY A 124 2.93 -23.72 13.33
CA GLY A 124 4.33 -23.94 12.95
C GLY A 124 4.56 -24.06 11.44
N ALA A 125 3.58 -23.72 10.60
CA ALA A 125 3.76 -23.69 9.15
C ALA A 125 4.66 -22.54 8.68
N ILE A 126 4.81 -21.49 9.50
CA ILE A 126 5.84 -20.45 9.34
C ILE A 126 7.03 -20.86 10.22
N GLY A 127 8.07 -21.41 9.58
CA GLY A 127 9.31 -21.84 10.23
C GLY A 127 10.47 -20.85 10.01
N ALA A 128 11.69 -21.35 10.10
CA ALA A 128 12.90 -20.56 9.82
C ALA A 128 13.11 -20.33 8.31
N GLU A 129 12.57 -21.22 7.47
CA GLU A 129 12.74 -21.20 6.02
C GLU A 129 11.38 -21.26 5.31
N PRO A 130 11.24 -20.59 4.15
CA PRO A 130 10.01 -20.63 3.37
C PRO A 130 9.73 -22.07 2.89
N THR A 131 8.45 -22.44 2.89
CA THR A 131 7.94 -23.68 2.31
C THR A 131 6.77 -23.38 1.38
N PRO A 132 6.39 -24.28 0.45
CA PRO A 132 5.25 -24.04 -0.45
C PRO A 132 3.95 -23.67 0.27
N VAL A 133 3.79 -24.10 1.52
CA VAL A 133 2.60 -23.84 2.35
C VAL A 133 2.37 -22.34 2.57
N VAL A 134 3.43 -21.50 2.58
CA VAL A 134 3.32 -20.04 2.81
C VAL A 134 2.88 -19.26 1.57
N ILE A 135 2.88 -19.88 0.38
CA ILE A 135 2.57 -19.20 -0.88
C ILE A 135 1.16 -18.58 -0.92
N PRO A 136 0.08 -19.25 -0.48
CA PRO A 136 -1.26 -18.63 -0.48
C PRO A 136 -1.34 -17.37 0.39
N LEU A 137 -0.64 -17.35 1.52
CA LEU A 137 -0.57 -16.18 2.40
C LEU A 137 0.19 -15.03 1.74
N VAL A 138 1.30 -15.33 1.07
CA VAL A 138 2.07 -14.35 0.29
C VAL A 138 1.24 -13.79 -0.87
N ILE A 139 0.53 -14.64 -1.64
CA ILE A 139 -0.36 -14.19 -2.71
C ILE A 139 -1.42 -13.22 -2.17
N ASN A 140 -2.04 -13.54 -1.03
CA ASN A 140 -3.01 -12.65 -0.39
C ASN A 140 -2.40 -11.29 -0.06
N GLY A 141 -1.24 -11.27 0.61
CA GLY A 141 -0.51 -10.04 0.91
C GLY A 141 -0.11 -9.25 -0.34
N LEU A 142 0.31 -9.92 -1.41
CA LEU A 142 0.65 -9.28 -2.69
C LEU A 142 -0.58 -8.66 -3.35
N ILE A 143 -1.73 -9.35 -3.40
CA ILE A 143 -2.96 -8.78 -3.96
C ILE A 143 -3.42 -7.57 -3.14
N PHE A 144 -3.39 -7.68 -1.81
CA PHE A 144 -3.72 -6.57 -0.90
C PHE A 144 -2.84 -5.34 -1.21
N MET A 145 -1.53 -5.53 -1.24
CA MET A 145 -0.57 -4.46 -1.48
C MET A 145 -0.66 -3.91 -2.93
N TYR A 146 -1.06 -4.74 -3.90
CA TYR A 146 -1.34 -4.31 -5.27
C TYR A 146 -2.51 -3.34 -5.32
N ILE A 147 -3.67 -3.73 -4.77
CA ILE A 147 -4.87 -2.90 -4.75
C ILE A 147 -4.61 -1.63 -3.95
N GLN A 148 -3.88 -1.72 -2.83
CA GLN A 148 -3.43 -0.56 -2.08
C GLN A 148 -2.63 0.42 -2.95
N ASN A 149 -1.60 -0.04 -3.66
CA ASN A 149 -0.79 0.85 -4.51
C ASN A 149 -1.61 1.42 -5.66
N PHE A 150 -2.58 0.66 -6.20
CA PHE A 150 -3.52 1.16 -7.18
C PHE A 150 -4.38 2.30 -6.61
N LEU A 151 -4.93 2.14 -5.40
CA LEU A 151 -5.73 3.18 -4.74
C LEU A 151 -4.94 4.47 -4.48
N ILE A 152 -3.66 4.35 -4.13
CA ILE A 152 -2.77 5.50 -3.95
C ILE A 152 -2.51 6.21 -5.29
N LYS A 153 -2.17 5.46 -6.35
CA LYS A 153 -1.88 6.03 -7.68
C LYS A 153 -3.09 6.69 -8.32
N SER A 154 -4.23 6.03 -8.25
CA SER A 154 -5.49 6.52 -8.82
C SER A 154 -6.06 7.69 -8.03
N GLY A 155 -5.50 7.98 -6.85
CA GLY A 155 -6.04 8.78 -5.74
C GLY A 155 -6.37 10.22 -6.07
N GLY A 156 -5.99 10.73 -7.24
CA GLY A 156 -6.23 12.12 -7.60
C GLY A 156 -5.51 13.13 -6.69
N THR A 157 -4.51 12.71 -5.92
CA THR A 157 -3.47 13.65 -5.50
C THR A 157 -2.64 13.96 -6.75
N ASN A 158 -2.34 15.24 -7.03
CA ASN A 158 -1.50 15.65 -8.17
C ASN A 158 -0.07 15.05 -8.14
N HIS A 159 0.25 14.31 -7.08
CA HIS A 159 1.54 13.72 -6.75
C HIS A 159 1.36 12.23 -6.40
N PRO A 160 1.07 11.37 -7.39
CA PRO A 160 0.87 9.94 -7.14
C PRO A 160 2.17 9.34 -6.59
N THR A 161 2.09 8.64 -5.45
CA THR A 161 3.23 7.85 -4.94
C THR A 161 2.92 6.36 -4.99
N THR A 162 3.94 5.55 -4.73
CA THR A 162 3.78 4.13 -4.47
C THR A 162 4.45 3.79 -3.17
N THR A 163 3.69 3.27 -2.22
CA THR A 163 4.21 2.76 -0.94
C THR A 163 5.20 1.61 -1.12
N SER A 164 5.15 0.91 -2.26
CA SER A 164 6.14 -0.10 -2.64
C SER A 164 7.51 0.45 -3.07
N VAL A 165 7.61 1.76 -3.37
CA VAL A 165 8.85 2.38 -3.84
C VAL A 165 9.18 3.57 -2.96
N VAL A 166 9.36 3.29 -1.67
CA VAL A 166 9.81 4.27 -0.65
C VAL A 166 11.05 5.04 -1.13
N THR A 167 11.91 4.37 -1.93
CA THR A 167 13.05 4.96 -2.63
C THR A 167 12.74 6.19 -3.47
N THR A 168 11.75 6.08 -4.34
CA THR A 168 11.32 7.21 -5.15
C THR A 168 10.73 8.32 -4.27
N VAL A 169 10.02 7.97 -3.20
CA VAL A 169 9.40 8.95 -2.29
C VAL A 169 10.43 9.81 -1.57
N TYR A 170 11.51 9.23 -0.99
CA TYR A 170 12.52 10.06 -0.33
C TYR A 170 13.34 10.90 -1.31
N ILE A 171 13.62 10.40 -2.52
CA ILE A 171 14.32 11.19 -3.56
C ILE A 171 13.45 12.38 -3.98
N LEU A 172 12.17 12.13 -4.27
CA LEU A 172 11.23 13.19 -4.64
C LEU A 172 11.04 14.21 -3.50
N MET A 173 10.94 13.74 -2.25
CA MET A 173 10.87 14.60 -1.08
C MET A 173 12.05 15.57 -1.02
N VAL A 174 13.28 15.05 -1.04
CA VAL A 174 14.48 15.89 -0.96
C VAL A 174 14.56 16.82 -2.17
N THR A 175 14.29 16.32 -3.37
CA THR A 175 14.33 17.12 -4.60
C THR A 175 13.39 18.32 -4.52
N LYS A 176 12.15 18.11 -4.05
CA LYS A 176 11.12 19.16 -3.96
C LYS A 176 11.37 20.14 -2.81
N ILE A 177 11.88 19.66 -1.68
CA ILE A 177 12.33 20.53 -0.58
C ILE A 177 13.52 21.38 -1.03
N VAL A 178 14.49 20.83 -1.76
CA VAL A 178 15.62 21.59 -2.29
C VAL A 178 15.15 22.61 -3.33
N ALA A 179 14.20 22.25 -4.20
CA ALA A 179 13.62 23.16 -5.19
C ALA A 179 12.94 24.40 -4.57
N TYR A 180 12.44 24.31 -3.32
CA TYR A 180 11.94 25.48 -2.58
C TYR A 180 13.03 26.53 -2.33
N PHE A 181 14.30 26.14 -2.24
CA PHE A 181 15.43 27.06 -2.03
C PHE A 181 15.98 27.65 -3.33
N ASN A 182 15.57 27.14 -4.50
CA ASN A 182 15.99 27.71 -5.78
C ASN A 182 15.35 29.09 -6.00
N LYS A 183 16.16 30.14 -5.98
CA LYS A 183 15.71 31.54 -6.15
C LYS A 183 15.36 31.88 -7.61
N GLU A 184 15.75 31.04 -8.57
CA GLU A 184 15.39 31.21 -9.99
C GLU A 184 13.91 30.89 -10.25
N HIS A 185 13.28 30.11 -9.37
CA HIS A 185 11.87 29.76 -9.48
C HIS A 185 10.97 30.87 -8.91
N SER A 186 9.77 31.02 -9.48
CA SER A 186 8.78 31.95 -8.96
C SER A 186 8.38 31.59 -7.52
N GLN A 187 7.90 32.58 -6.74
CA GLN A 187 7.48 32.35 -5.36
C GLN A 187 6.34 31.32 -5.27
N SER A 188 5.44 31.29 -6.26
CA SER A 188 4.37 30.29 -6.35
C SER A 188 4.92 28.88 -6.58
N ASP A 189 5.89 28.72 -7.49
CA ASP A 189 6.47 27.40 -7.83
C ASP A 189 7.30 26.84 -6.67
N ARG A 190 8.01 27.72 -5.96
CA ARG A 190 8.73 27.36 -4.74
C ARG A 190 7.75 26.86 -3.68
N LYS A 191 6.67 27.59 -3.43
CA LYS A 191 5.64 27.18 -2.46
C LYS A 191 4.96 25.86 -2.85
N ALA A 192 4.66 25.67 -4.13
CA ALA A 192 4.11 24.41 -4.64
C ALA A 192 5.10 23.24 -4.43
N SER A 193 6.39 23.46 -4.66
CA SER A 193 7.44 22.45 -4.42
C SER A 193 7.56 22.11 -2.93
N LEU A 194 7.44 23.10 -2.03
CA LEU A 194 7.42 22.85 -0.60
C LEU A 194 6.19 22.05 -0.16
N ASP A 195 5.02 22.39 -0.68
CA ASP A 195 3.77 21.66 -0.41
C ASP A 195 3.89 20.19 -0.86
N GLU A 196 4.43 19.95 -2.06
CA GLU A 196 4.68 18.61 -2.60
C GLU A 196 5.74 17.85 -1.77
N GLY A 197 6.85 18.49 -1.42
CA GLY A 197 7.89 17.90 -0.57
C GLY A 197 7.36 17.54 0.83
N THR A 198 6.51 18.40 1.41
CA THR A 198 5.85 18.14 2.70
C THR A 198 4.87 16.97 2.60
N HIS A 199 4.14 16.84 1.49
CA HIS A 199 3.29 15.68 1.25
C HIS A 199 4.10 14.37 1.28
N TYR A 200 5.24 14.31 0.58
CA TYR A 200 6.10 13.12 0.59
C TYR A 200 6.68 12.83 1.98
N LEU A 201 7.07 13.86 2.73
CA LEU A 201 7.50 13.70 4.12
C LEU A 201 6.38 13.07 4.97
N MET A 202 5.13 13.52 4.83
CA MET A 202 4.00 12.97 5.56
C MET A 202 3.69 11.52 5.19
N VAL A 203 3.83 11.15 3.91
CA VAL A 203 3.72 9.76 3.46
C VAL A 203 4.76 8.88 4.16
N LEU A 204 6.03 9.31 4.19
CA LEU A 204 7.11 8.60 4.87
C LEU A 204 6.87 8.49 6.38
N LEU A 205 6.46 9.57 7.03
CA LEU A 205 6.16 9.55 8.46
C LEU A 205 5.05 8.54 8.80
N HIS A 206 3.94 8.54 8.05
CA HIS A 206 2.86 7.58 8.29
C HIS A 206 3.33 6.14 8.08
N PHE A 207 4.07 5.88 6.99
CA PHE A 207 4.65 4.58 6.73
C PHE A 207 5.58 4.14 7.88
N SER A 208 6.51 4.99 8.31
CA SER A 208 7.44 4.71 9.41
C SER A 208 6.73 4.49 10.74
N ILE A 209 5.70 5.27 11.06
CA ILE A 209 4.91 5.09 12.29
C ILE A 209 4.19 3.73 12.25
N GLY A 210 3.58 3.37 11.13
CA GLY A 210 2.91 2.07 10.98
C GLY A 210 3.88 0.90 11.12
N ALA A 211 5.04 1.00 10.45
CA ALA A 211 6.12 0.04 10.57
C ALA A 211 6.62 -0.10 12.01
N PHE A 212 6.88 1.02 12.69
CA PHE A 212 7.39 1.03 14.07
C PHE A 212 6.42 0.41 15.07
N ILE A 213 5.13 0.78 14.99
CA ILE A 213 4.09 0.22 15.87
C ILE A 213 4.02 -1.29 15.71
N ILE A 214 3.98 -1.78 14.47
CA ILE A 214 3.88 -3.20 14.20
C ILE A 214 5.15 -3.94 14.61
N ALA A 215 6.34 -3.38 14.38
CA ALA A 215 7.60 -3.97 14.84
C ALA A 215 7.64 -4.17 16.37
N LYS A 216 6.92 -3.33 17.13
CA LYS A 216 6.82 -3.48 18.60
C LYS A 216 5.71 -4.43 19.04
N LEU A 217 4.61 -4.49 18.30
CA LEU A 217 3.46 -5.32 18.65
C LEU A 217 3.55 -6.75 18.12
N SER A 218 4.32 -6.99 17.06
CA SER A 218 4.44 -8.30 16.41
C SER A 218 4.95 -9.38 17.37
N ASP A 219 5.90 -9.05 18.24
CA ASP A 219 6.49 -10.02 19.17
C ASP A 219 5.45 -10.62 20.13
N ALA A 220 4.48 -9.80 20.57
CA ALA A 220 3.44 -10.22 21.49
C ALA A 220 2.19 -10.79 20.79
N PHE A 221 1.84 -10.26 19.61
CA PHE A 221 0.54 -10.52 18.97
C PHE A 221 0.65 -11.23 17.61
N GLY A 222 1.85 -11.48 17.09
CA GLY A 222 2.05 -12.06 15.76
C GLY A 222 1.33 -11.26 14.68
N PHE A 223 0.51 -11.94 13.87
CA PHE A 223 -0.28 -11.29 12.81
C PHE A 223 -1.44 -10.46 13.36
N TYR A 224 -1.93 -10.72 14.59
CA TYR A 224 -2.97 -9.90 15.20
C TYR A 224 -2.53 -8.47 15.52
N SER A 225 -1.23 -8.18 15.54
CA SER A 225 -0.70 -6.82 15.64
C SER A 225 -1.26 -5.88 14.54
N LEU A 226 -1.61 -6.43 13.36
CA LEU A 226 -2.24 -5.69 12.27
C LEU A 226 -3.71 -5.33 12.52
N GLY A 227 -4.30 -5.72 13.66
CA GLY A 227 -5.68 -5.40 14.00
C GLY A 227 -5.96 -3.89 13.97
N LEU A 228 -5.01 -3.07 14.45
CA LEU A 228 -5.11 -1.61 14.35
C LEU A 228 -5.19 -1.13 12.89
N MET A 229 -4.38 -1.71 12.01
CA MET A 229 -4.38 -1.38 10.58
C MET A 229 -5.71 -1.73 9.92
N LEU A 230 -6.29 -2.88 10.29
CA LEU A 230 -7.60 -3.30 9.83
C LEU A 230 -8.71 -2.34 10.30
N LEU A 231 -8.67 -1.88 11.55
CA LEU A 231 -9.65 -0.91 12.06
C LEU A 231 -9.57 0.43 11.33
N VAL A 232 -8.36 0.93 11.08
CA VAL A 232 -8.15 2.16 10.29
C VAL A 232 -8.68 1.98 8.86
N LEU A 233 -8.43 0.83 8.23
CA LEU A 233 -8.91 0.53 6.89
C LEU A 233 -10.44 0.45 6.83
N ILE A 234 -11.09 -0.18 7.81
CA ILE A 234 -12.56 -0.26 7.92
C ILE A 234 -13.15 1.14 8.08
N PHE A 235 -12.56 1.97 8.96
CA PHE A 235 -13.03 3.34 9.19
C PHE A 235 -12.99 4.18 7.91
N ILE A 236 -11.89 4.09 7.15
CA ILE A 236 -11.74 4.84 5.89
C ILE A 236 -12.68 4.31 4.82
N THR A 237 -12.83 2.99 4.71
CA THR A 237 -13.81 2.37 3.82
C THR A 237 -15.22 2.91 4.08
N PHE A 238 -15.63 3.00 5.35
CA PHE A 238 -16.92 3.56 5.72
C PHE A 238 -17.06 5.05 5.34
N LYS A 239 -16.02 5.86 5.59
CA LYS A 239 -16.00 7.27 5.17
C LYS A 239 -16.13 7.42 3.66
N THR A 240 -15.44 6.59 2.88
CA THR A 240 -15.51 6.62 1.42
C THR A 240 -16.89 6.23 0.90
N TRP A 241 -17.53 5.20 1.47
CA TRP A 241 -18.91 4.85 1.15
C TRP A 241 -19.89 5.99 1.47
N ARG A 242 -19.70 6.67 2.59
CA ARG A 242 -20.52 7.83 2.96
C ARG A 242 -20.36 8.97 1.94
N ALA A 243 -19.13 9.28 1.53
CA ALA A 243 -18.86 10.31 0.52
C ALA A 243 -19.47 9.95 -0.83
N HIS A 244 -19.39 8.68 -1.25
CA HIS A 244 -20.06 8.19 -2.45
C HIS A 244 -21.58 8.41 -2.40
N LYS A 245 -22.23 8.06 -1.27
CA LYS A 245 -23.67 8.27 -1.08
C LYS A 245 -24.06 9.76 -1.14
N THR A 246 -23.23 10.65 -0.60
CA THR A 246 -23.46 12.10 -0.69
C THR A 246 -23.33 12.60 -2.13
N SER A 247 -22.29 12.18 -2.86
CA SER A 247 -22.11 12.56 -4.28
C SER A 247 -23.31 12.18 -5.14
N LEU A 248 -23.84 10.97 -4.97
CA LEU A 248 -25.04 10.52 -5.68
C LEU A 248 -26.28 11.38 -5.36
N ARG A 249 -26.38 11.93 -4.14
CA ARG A 249 -27.51 12.78 -3.74
C ARG A 249 -27.42 14.17 -4.36
N ASP A 250 -26.21 14.71 -4.49
CA ASP A 250 -25.99 16.03 -5.09
C ASP A 250 -26.18 16.02 -6.61
N ASP A 251 -25.93 14.88 -7.27
CA ASP A 251 -26.20 14.69 -8.70
C ASP A 251 -27.72 14.58 -8.98
N VAL A 252 -28.49 13.94 -8.10
CA VAL A 252 -29.97 13.82 -8.20
C VAL A 252 -30.71 15.15 -7.98
N ILE A 253 -30.10 16.11 -7.29
CA ILE A 253 -30.72 17.44 -7.06
C ILE A 253 -30.45 18.40 -8.24
N LYS A 254 -29.55 18.03 -9.16
CA LYS A 254 -29.17 18.83 -10.33
C LYS A 254 -29.83 18.40 -11.65
N GLU A 255 -30.55 17.28 -11.64
CA GLU A 255 -31.46 16.85 -12.72
C GLU A 255 -32.90 17.29 -12.41
#